data_AF-A0A5B6WHC6-F1
#
_entry.id   AF-A0A5B6WHC6-F1
#
_cell.length_a   1.000
_cell.length_b   1.000
_cell.length_c   1.000
_cell.angle_alpha   90.00
_cell.angle_beta   90.00
_cell.angle_gamma   90.00
#
_symmetry.space_group_name_H-M   'P 1'
#
loop_
_entity.id
_entity.type
_entity.pdbx_description
1 polymer ?
#
loop_
_entity_poly.entity_id
_entity_poly.type
_entity_poly.pdbx_seq_one_letter_code
_entity_poly.pdbx_strand_id
1 'polypeptide(L)'
;MGETEERVKTIRDSLKVASDRQKSYVNLKCGETEFQVRDWVFLKVSPWKRLSLRFIGSYEIVERIGPVAYRLALPSELEKDP
;
A
#
# COMPACT_ATOMS: atom_id res chain seq x y z
N MET A 1 -10.48 -21.70 37.81
CA MET A 1 -10.03 -21.00 36.60
C MET A 1 -10.73 -19.67 36.62
N GLY A 2 -9.95 -18.59 36.76
CA GLY A 2 -10.49 -17.30 37.17
C GLY A 2 -11.32 -16.68 36.05
N GLU A 3 -12.46 -16.11 36.38
CA GLU A 3 -13.31 -15.32 35.45
C GLU A 3 -12.49 -14.27 34.65
N THR A 4 -11.39 -13.81 35.23
CA THR A 4 -10.40 -12.91 34.61
C THR A 4 -9.68 -13.56 33.41
N GLU A 5 -9.31 -14.84 33.49
CA GLU A 5 -8.61 -15.56 32.42
C GLU A 5 -9.52 -15.76 31.20
N GLU A 6 -10.80 -16.05 31.45
CA GLU A 6 -11.81 -16.19 30.40
C GLU A 6 -12.04 -14.86 29.67
N ARG A 7 -12.19 -13.75 30.41
CA ARG A 7 -12.35 -12.42 29.82
C ARG A 7 -11.16 -12.00 28.98
N VAL A 8 -9.94 -12.27 29.44
CA VAL A 8 -8.71 -12.00 28.69
C VAL A 8 -8.66 -12.82 27.39
N LYS A 9 -9.09 -14.08 27.43
CA LYS A 9 -9.17 -14.93 26.25
C LYS A 9 -10.13 -14.36 25.21
N THR A 10 -11.34 -13.95 25.63
CA THR A 10 -12.35 -13.33 24.74
C THR A 10 -11.84 -12.05 24.07
N ILE A 11 -11.12 -11.19 24.81
CA ILE A 11 -10.52 -9.97 24.25
C ILE A 11 -9.46 -10.31 23.18
N ARG A 12 -8.62 -11.30 23.43
CA ARG A 12 -7.60 -11.73 22.44
C ARG A 12 -8.24 -12.31 21.18
N ASP A 13 -9.28 -13.13 21.34
CA ASP A 13 -9.98 -13.76 20.22
C ASP A 13 -10.68 -12.70 19.36
N SER A 14 -11.37 -11.75 19.98
CA SER A 14 -12.01 -10.62 19.26
C SER A 14 -11.01 -9.71 18.55
N LEU A 15 -9.87 -9.39 19.17
CA LEU A 15 -8.79 -8.62 18.54
C LEU A 15 -8.20 -9.37 17.33
N LYS A 16 -8.01 -10.69 17.45
CA LYS A 16 -7.50 -11.51 16.37
C LYS A 16 -8.46 -11.54 15.18
N VAL A 17 -9.75 -11.76 15.43
CA VAL A 17 -10.80 -11.71 14.40
C VAL A 17 -10.85 -10.35 13.71
N ALA A 18 -10.74 -9.25 14.46
CA ALA A 18 -10.69 -7.91 13.90
C ALA A 18 -9.45 -7.68 13.02
N SER A 19 -8.28 -8.15 13.46
CA SER A 19 -7.02 -8.06 12.70
C SER A 19 -7.07 -8.90 11.42
N ASP A 20 -7.57 -10.13 11.51
CA ASP A 20 -7.71 -11.03 10.36
C ASP A 20 -8.69 -10.46 9.33
N ARG A 21 -9.78 -9.82 9.78
CA ARG A 21 -10.72 -9.09 8.93
C ARG A 21 -10.08 -7.88 8.26
N GLN A 22 -9.23 -7.13 8.96
CA GLN A 22 -8.48 -6.02 8.34
C GLN A 22 -7.48 -6.53 7.30
N LYS A 23 -6.75 -7.60 7.60
CA LYS A 23 -5.81 -8.23 6.67
C LYS A 23 -6.53 -8.72 5.41
N SER A 24 -7.68 -9.37 5.53
CA SER A 24 -8.42 -9.83 4.35
C SER A 24 -8.90 -8.68 3.47
N TYR A 25 -9.39 -7.57 4.05
CA TYR A 25 -9.74 -6.37 3.29
C TYR A 25 -8.56 -5.75 2.56
N VAL A 26 -7.39 -5.69 3.19
CA VAL A 26 -6.16 -5.14 2.57
C VAL A 26 -5.62 -6.08 1.50
N ASN A 27 -5.63 -7.40 1.74
CA ASN A 27 -5.08 -8.38 0.80
C ASN A 27 -5.93 -8.51 -0.47
N LEU A 28 -7.26 -8.41 -0.37
CA LEU A 28 -8.16 -8.45 -1.53
C LEU A 28 -7.97 -7.26 -2.49
N LYS A 29 -7.43 -6.14 -2.02
CA LYS A 29 -7.14 -4.94 -2.83
C LYS A 29 -5.68 -4.87 -3.29
N CYS A 30 -4.82 -5.71 -2.74
CA CYS A 30 -3.43 -5.88 -3.18
C CYS A 30 -3.36 -7.01 -4.21
N GLY A 31 -4.23 -6.92 -5.23
CA GLY A 31 -4.05 -7.73 -6.43
C GLY A 31 -2.68 -7.42 -7.02
N GLU A 32 -2.04 -8.42 -7.61
CA GLU A 32 -0.91 -8.24 -8.52
C GLU A 32 -1.41 -7.43 -9.72
N THR A 33 -1.61 -6.12 -9.52
CA THR A 33 -1.98 -5.22 -10.60
C THR A 33 -0.73 -5.07 -11.45
N GLU A 34 -0.61 -5.94 -12.45
CA GLU A 34 0.36 -5.76 -13.52
C GLU A 34 -0.12 -4.60 -14.38
N PHE A 35 0.71 -3.57 -14.47
CA PHE A 35 0.46 -2.46 -15.37
C PHE A 35 1.18 -2.71 -16.69
N GLN A 36 0.58 -2.28 -17.79
CA GLN A 36 1.21 -2.33 -19.11
C GLN A 36 1.95 -1.03 -19.41
N VAL A 37 2.89 -1.10 -20.36
CA VAL A 37 3.49 0.11 -20.93
C VAL A 37 2.37 0.93 -21.57
N ARG A 38 2.40 2.25 -21.38
CA ARG A 38 1.36 3.23 -21.76
C ARG A 38 0.14 3.32 -20.83
N ASP A 39 0.09 2.54 -19.75
CA ASP A 39 -0.91 2.75 -18.72
C ASP A 39 -0.61 4.00 -17.89
N TRP A 40 -1.67 4.65 -17.42
CA TRP A 40 -1.59 5.83 -16.57
C TRP A 40 -1.77 5.45 -15.11
N VAL A 41 -0.76 5.75 -14.29
CA VAL A 41 -0.75 5.42 -12.86
C VAL A 41 -0.52 6.64 -11.99
N PHE A 42 -1.11 6.65 -10.79
CA PHE A 42 -0.91 7.72 -9.82
C PHE A 42 0.38 7.50 -9.02
N LEU A 43 1.27 8.50 -9.00
CA LEU A 43 2.48 8.42 -8.17
C LEU A 43 2.12 8.67 -6.71
N LYS A 44 2.37 7.69 -5.86
CA LYS A 44 2.20 7.82 -4.42
C LYS A 44 3.52 8.22 -3.77
N VAL A 45 3.56 9.39 -3.14
CA VAL A 45 4.74 9.86 -2.39
C VAL A 45 4.47 9.84 -0.89
N SER A 46 5.44 9.30 -0.14
CA SER A 46 5.47 9.45 1.31
C SER A 46 6.23 10.72 1.67
N PRO A 47 5.60 11.68 2.36
CA PRO A 47 6.35 12.80 2.91
C PRO A 47 7.32 12.28 3.99
N TRP A 48 8.57 12.74 3.94
CA TRP A 48 9.64 12.36 4.87
C TRP A 48 9.29 12.67 6.36
N LYS A 49 8.36 13.60 6.61
CA LYS A 49 7.91 14.00 7.96
C LYS A 49 6.41 13.81 8.09
N ARG A 50 5.94 13.30 9.26
CA ARG A 50 4.57 13.00 9.77
C ARG A 50 3.35 13.63 9.06
N LEU A 51 3.26 13.52 7.74
CA LEU A 51 2.18 14.02 6.91
C LEU A 51 1.52 12.82 6.23
N SER A 52 0.24 12.97 5.90
CA SER A 52 -0.51 11.96 5.17
C SER A 52 0.16 11.64 3.82
N LEU A 53 0.05 10.39 3.39
CA LEU A 53 0.44 9.96 2.06
C LEU A 53 -0.25 10.84 1.02
N ARG A 54 0.49 11.32 0.02
CA ARG A 54 -0.05 12.15 -1.06
C ARG A 54 0.13 11.44 -2.40
N PHE A 55 -0.92 11.48 -3.21
CA PHE A 55 -0.85 11.07 -4.61
C PHE A 55 -0.57 12.33 -5.44
N ILE A 56 0.50 12.29 -6.23
CA ILE A 56 0.91 13.37 -7.14
C ILE A 56 0.61 12.89 -8.55
N GLY A 57 -0.37 13.51 -9.22
CA GLY A 57 -0.62 13.37 -10.65
C GLY A 57 -0.80 11.93 -11.17
N SER A 58 -1.13 11.83 -12.44
CA SER A 58 -1.06 10.57 -13.20
C SER A 58 0.12 10.63 -14.16
N TYR A 59 0.92 9.58 -14.22
CA TYR A 59 2.06 9.46 -15.11
C TYR A 59 1.93 8.21 -15.96
N GLU A 60 2.40 8.31 -17.21
CA GLU A 60 2.47 7.19 -18.12
C GLU A 60 3.65 6.28 -17.76
N ILE A 61 3.43 4.97 -17.80
CA ILE A 61 4.50 3.96 -17.71
C ILE A 61 5.21 3.87 -19.05
N VAL A 62 6.50 4.20 -19.06
CA VAL A 62 7.37 4.14 -20.25
C VAL A 62 7.99 2.76 -20.42
N GLU A 63 8.30 2.08 -19.31
CA GLU A 63 9.03 0.81 -19.34
C GLU A 63 8.70 -0.04 -18.11
N ARG A 64 8.58 -1.37 -18.27
CA ARG A 64 8.48 -2.34 -17.17
C ARG A 64 9.88 -2.88 -16.88
N ILE A 65 10.42 -2.54 -15.71
CA ILE A 65 11.74 -2.98 -15.26
C ILE A 65 11.66 -4.36 -14.56
N GLY A 66 10.52 -4.65 -13.92
CA GLY A 66 10.29 -5.94 -13.27
C GLY A 66 8.81 -6.18 -12.91
N PRO A 67 8.49 -7.25 -12.17
CA PRO A 67 7.11 -7.59 -11.83
C PRO A 67 6.36 -6.46 -11.10
N VAL A 68 7.07 -5.70 -10.25
CA VAL A 68 6.53 -4.61 -9.41
C VAL A 68 7.30 -3.29 -9.62
N ALA A 69 8.16 -3.21 -10.64
CA ALA A 69 9.01 -2.06 -10.89
C ALA A 69 8.77 -1.50 -12.30
N TYR A 70 8.39 -0.23 -12.37
CA TYR A 70 8.01 0.45 -13.60
C TYR A 70 8.71 1.81 -13.67
N ARG A 71 9.13 2.21 -14.87
CA ARG A 71 9.66 3.54 -15.16
C ARG A 71 8.54 4.44 -15.62
N LEU A 72 8.41 5.61 -14.98
CA LEU A 72 7.37 6.60 -15.29
C LEU A 72 7.96 7.76 -16.09
N ALA A 73 7.14 8.37 -16.95
CA ALA A 73 7.45 9.63 -17.62
C ALA A 73 7.32 10.81 -16.64
N LEU A 74 8.25 10.90 -15.68
CA LEU A 74 8.27 11.99 -14.70
C LEU A 74 8.85 13.27 -15.33
N PRO A 75 8.34 14.46 -14.97
CA PRO A 75 8.97 15.72 -15.33
C PRO A 75 10.31 15.83 -14.60
N SER A 76 11.32 16.41 -15.27
CA SER A 76 12.69 16.53 -14.74
C SER A 76 12.79 17.29 -13.41
N GLU A 77 11.76 18.05 -13.03
CA GLU A 77 11.67 18.71 -11.71
C GLU A 77 11.56 17.71 -10.54
N LEU A 78 10.99 16.53 -10.78
CA LEU A 78 10.85 15.43 -9.82
C LEU A 78 11.98 14.40 -9.94
N GLU A 79 12.70 14.41 -11.05
CA GLU A 79 13.82 13.51 -11.37
C GLU A 79 15.15 14.05 -10.81
N LYS A 80 15.14 14.71 -9.64
CA LYS A 80 16.41 15.15 -9.03
C LYS A 80 17.19 13.96 -8.49
N ASP A 81 18.43 13.85 -8.98
CA ASP A 81 19.43 12.81 -8.75
C ASP A 81 19.67 12.45 -7.26
N PRO A 82 20.09 11.20 -6.98
CA PRO A 82 20.22 10.59 -5.64
C PRO A 82 21.19 11.26 -4.68
#